data_AF-A0AAU0VBP7-F1
#
_entry.id   AF-A0AAU0VBP7-F1
#
_cell.length_a   1.000
_cell.length_b   1.000
_cell.length_c   1.000
_cell.angle_alpha   90.00
_cell.angle_beta   90.00
_cell.angle_gamma   90.00
#
_symmetry.space_group_name_H-M   'P 1'
#
loop_
_entity.id
_entity.type
_entity.pdbx_description
1 polymer ?
#
loop_
_entity_poly.entity_id
_entity_poly.type
_entity_poly.pdbx_seq_one_letter_code
_entity_poly.pdbx_strand_id
1 'polypeptide(L)'
;MGIPSIPTQQVGVPHHPEPLLWNLDATILLVEDDAGDALLVEEMLADSELDSALTWCKTLGEARTFLRTSTAPVCVLLDLHLPDVHGLDAVRQILETDREAAIVVLTGLEDSGTGLRAVAGGAQDYLVKGRLGPEILARAIRYALQRKEVERAAAALRANQLMAQENARLERGLLPVPLLRDDLFRARARYEPGRVHGLLSGDFYDVVQTSDGTVHAVIGDVSGHGAAEAALGVCLRVAWRTAVLCGTSQPEQIALLEEILVAERSDSHVFATVTSLVFPPGQRHAQILRAGHPGLLLREGTDVSWVEPEGGMALGLLPGAGRWPTVDIPLTPGAGLVLFTDGLFEGRDGPDSRLGEEGLLAMARANGHLPARSFVDALVAGAAEGAAPYGGLADDVAVLHLGWGSESDER
;
A
#
# COMPACT_ATOMS: atom_id res chain seq x y z
N MET A 1 -50.02 -20.30 62.58
CA MET A 1 -48.95 -19.91 61.65
C MET A 1 -49.43 -20.32 60.26
N GLY A 2 -49.96 -19.47 59.39
CA GLY A 2 -49.53 -18.13 59.01
C GLY A 2 -48.89 -18.21 57.62
N ILE A 3 -49.67 -18.53 56.58
CA ILE A 3 -49.20 -18.52 55.18
C ILE A 3 -49.51 -17.10 54.65
N PRO A 4 -48.50 -16.30 54.25
CA PRO A 4 -48.73 -14.96 53.77
C PRO A 4 -49.22 -14.94 52.31
N SER A 5 -50.09 -13.98 52.05
CA SER A 5 -50.72 -13.61 50.78
C SER A 5 -49.71 -13.11 49.73
N ILE A 6 -49.85 -13.57 48.49
CA ILE A 6 -49.13 -13.07 47.31
C ILE A 6 -49.97 -11.95 46.67
N PRO A 7 -49.43 -10.74 46.43
CA PRO A 7 -50.17 -9.66 45.79
C PRO A 7 -50.23 -9.84 44.26
N THR A 8 -51.40 -9.57 43.69
CA THR A 8 -51.68 -9.52 42.26
C THR A 8 -50.96 -8.34 41.62
N GLN A 9 -49.92 -8.57 40.82
CA GLN A 9 -49.37 -7.55 39.91
C GLN A 9 -50.07 -7.65 38.55
N GLN A 10 -50.74 -6.56 38.16
CA GLN A 10 -51.18 -6.31 36.79
C GLN A 10 -49.96 -6.32 35.87
N VAL A 11 -49.93 -7.25 34.92
CA VAL A 11 -48.98 -7.24 33.81
C VAL A 11 -49.47 -6.17 32.83
N GLY A 12 -48.86 -4.99 32.89
CA GLY A 12 -48.95 -4.00 31.83
C GLY A 12 -48.33 -4.56 30.55
N VAL A 13 -49.08 -4.53 29.46
CA VAL A 13 -48.58 -4.83 28.11
C VAL A 13 -47.44 -3.85 27.81
N PRO A 14 -46.22 -4.30 27.45
CA PRO A 14 -45.17 -3.38 27.07
C PRO A 14 -45.55 -2.67 25.76
N HIS A 15 -45.49 -1.33 25.80
CA HIS A 15 -45.52 -0.47 24.64
C HIS A 15 -44.53 -0.97 23.58
N HIS A 16 -44.98 -1.08 22.33
CA HIS A 16 -44.13 -1.30 21.17
C HIS A 16 -43.03 -0.20 21.12
N PRO A 17 -41.76 -0.54 20.85
CA PRO A 17 -40.76 0.47 20.55
C PRO A 17 -41.14 1.17 19.23
N GLU A 18 -40.99 2.50 19.18
CA GLU A 18 -41.10 3.27 17.94
C GLU A 18 -40.17 2.67 16.87
N PRO A 19 -40.59 2.60 15.59
CA PRO A 19 -39.77 1.99 14.55
C PRO A 19 -38.45 2.77 14.40
N LEU A 20 -37.34 2.05 14.52
CA LEU A 20 -36.01 2.54 14.20
C LEU A 20 -35.99 2.90 12.71
N LEU A 21 -36.10 4.19 12.38
CA LEU A 21 -35.96 4.66 11.01
C LEU A 21 -34.54 4.36 10.52
N TRP A 22 -34.45 3.84 9.30
CA TRP A 22 -33.19 3.60 8.62
C TRP A 22 -32.72 4.93 8.02
N ASN A 23 -31.72 5.54 8.64
CA ASN A 23 -31.06 6.69 8.06
C ASN A 23 -30.16 6.21 6.91
N LEU A 24 -30.47 6.66 5.69
CA LEU A 24 -29.62 6.42 4.54
C LEU A 24 -28.65 7.59 4.41
N ASP A 25 -27.36 7.30 4.33
CA ASP A 25 -26.34 8.29 3.95
C ASP A 25 -26.36 8.49 2.41
N ALA A 26 -27.57 8.68 1.86
CA ALA A 26 -27.85 8.74 0.44
C ALA A 26 -29.08 9.63 0.16
N THR A 27 -29.10 10.27 -1.01
CA THR A 27 -30.24 11.06 -1.48
C THR A 27 -31.13 10.22 -2.39
N ILE A 28 -32.45 10.34 -2.24
CA ILE A 28 -33.40 9.70 -3.15
C ILE A 28 -33.79 10.73 -4.22
N LEU A 29 -33.59 10.38 -5.48
CA LEU A 29 -33.96 11.21 -6.63
C LEU A 29 -35.10 10.51 -7.39
N LEU A 30 -36.28 11.12 -7.43
CA LEU A 30 -37.39 10.64 -8.25
C LEU A 30 -37.42 11.38 -9.57
N VAL A 31 -37.46 10.63 -10.68
CA VAL A 31 -37.59 11.17 -12.04
C VAL A 31 -38.92 10.68 -12.62
N GLU A 32 -39.89 11.58 -12.64
CA GLU A 32 -41.30 11.29 -12.92
C GLU A 32 -41.98 12.55 -13.45
N ASP A 33 -42.67 12.49 -14.59
CA ASP A 33 -43.32 13.68 -15.18
C ASP A 33 -44.76 13.86 -14.66
N ASP A 34 -45.43 12.79 -14.26
CA ASP A 34 -46.78 12.84 -13.70
C ASP A 34 -46.77 13.23 -12.21
N ALA A 35 -47.46 14.33 -11.88
CA ALA A 35 -47.49 14.84 -10.51
C ALA A 35 -48.27 13.94 -9.54
N GLY A 36 -49.23 13.13 -10.04
CA GLY A 36 -50.00 12.19 -9.22
C GLY A 36 -49.16 10.98 -8.83
N ASP A 37 -48.46 10.38 -9.80
CA ASP A 37 -47.52 9.29 -9.54
C ASP A 37 -46.37 9.74 -8.63
N ALA A 38 -45.87 10.97 -8.82
CA ALA A 38 -44.84 11.54 -7.96
C ALA A 38 -45.31 11.71 -6.50
N LEU A 39 -46.51 12.24 -6.30
CA LEU A 39 -47.12 12.38 -4.98
C LEU A 39 -47.32 11.02 -4.30
N LEU A 40 -47.74 10.00 -5.05
CA LEU A 40 -47.92 8.65 -4.52
C LEU A 40 -46.61 8.05 -4.02
N VAL A 41 -45.50 8.25 -4.75
CA VAL A 41 -44.17 7.79 -4.32
C VAL A 41 -43.69 8.56 -3.10
N GLU A 42 -43.94 9.87 -3.04
CA GLU A 42 -43.62 10.71 -1.88
C GLU A 42 -44.36 10.24 -0.62
N GLU A 43 -45.67 9.99 -0.72
CA GLU A 43 -46.47 9.43 0.38
C GLU A 43 -45.95 8.03 0.80
N MET A 44 -45.65 7.16 -0.16
CA MET A 44 -45.11 5.83 0.15
C MET A 44 -43.75 5.88 0.86
N LEU A 45 -42.90 6.86 0.55
CA LEU A 45 -41.64 7.06 1.25
C LEU A 45 -41.86 7.62 2.66
N ALA A 46 -42.78 8.57 2.81
CA ALA A 46 -43.14 9.14 4.12
C ALA A 46 -43.75 8.09 5.07
N ASP A 47 -44.53 7.15 4.53
CA ASP A 47 -45.11 6.01 5.27
C ASP A 47 -44.12 4.84 5.44
N SER A 48 -42.89 4.97 4.92
CA SER A 48 -41.87 3.94 5.03
C SER A 48 -40.96 4.15 6.24
N GLU A 49 -40.09 3.17 6.48
CA GLU A 49 -39.08 3.25 7.54
C GLU A 49 -37.81 4.03 7.11
N LEU A 50 -37.80 4.70 5.96
CA LEU A 50 -36.61 5.42 5.46
C LEU A 50 -36.62 6.89 5.91
N ASP A 51 -35.54 7.34 6.52
CA ASP A 51 -35.31 8.75 6.84
C ASP A 51 -34.38 9.35 5.78
N SER A 52 -34.97 9.90 4.70
CA SER A 52 -34.21 10.44 3.56
C SER A 52 -34.99 11.50 2.81
N ALA A 53 -34.29 12.54 2.32
CA ALA A 53 -34.90 13.56 1.49
C ALA A 53 -35.14 13.05 0.07
N LEU A 54 -36.38 13.21 -0.41
CA LEU A 54 -36.75 12.98 -1.80
C LEU A 54 -36.54 14.27 -2.60
N THR A 55 -35.77 14.19 -3.67
CA THR A 55 -35.70 15.24 -4.70
C THR A 55 -36.50 14.78 -5.91
N TRP A 56 -37.49 15.55 -6.34
CA TRP A 56 -38.29 15.24 -7.52
C TRP A 56 -37.82 16.06 -8.74
N CYS A 57 -37.63 15.37 -9.86
CA CYS A 57 -37.33 15.94 -11.18
C CYS A 57 -38.40 15.49 -12.19
N LYS A 58 -38.84 16.41 -13.05
CA LYS A 58 -39.88 16.14 -14.07
C LYS A 58 -39.31 15.65 -15.40
N THR A 59 -38.01 15.80 -15.58
CA THR A 59 -37.31 15.46 -16.81
C THR A 59 -35.98 14.80 -16.51
N LEU A 60 -35.47 14.01 -17.45
CA LEU A 60 -34.13 13.44 -17.31
C LEU A 60 -33.05 14.52 -17.30
N GLY A 61 -33.24 15.61 -18.04
CA GLY A 61 -32.33 16.77 -18.04
C GLY A 61 -32.11 17.39 -16.66
N GLU A 62 -33.18 17.52 -15.87
CA GLU A 62 -33.12 17.98 -14.47
C GLU A 62 -32.35 16.98 -13.60
N ALA A 63 -32.71 15.70 -13.68
CA ALA A 63 -32.07 14.63 -12.92
C ALA A 63 -30.56 14.57 -13.17
N ARG A 64 -30.13 14.66 -14.43
CA ARG A 64 -28.71 14.70 -14.80
C ARG A 64 -27.99 15.93 -14.25
N THR A 65 -28.68 17.05 -14.16
CA THR A 65 -28.11 18.28 -13.56
C THR A 65 -27.89 18.09 -12.07
N PHE A 66 -28.86 17.50 -11.37
CA PHE A 66 -28.72 17.13 -9.96
C PHE A 66 -27.55 16.17 -9.72
N LEU A 67 -27.47 15.08 -10.49
CA LEU A 67 -26.41 14.06 -10.36
C LEU A 67 -25.01 14.65 -10.54
N ARG A 68 -24.81 15.59 -11.48
CA ARG A 68 -23.51 16.26 -11.67
C ARG A 68 -23.08 17.13 -10.49
N THR A 69 -24.02 17.58 -9.68
CA THR A 69 -23.77 18.48 -8.54
C THR A 69 -23.79 17.77 -7.19
N SER A 70 -24.30 16.54 -7.13
CA SER A 70 -24.39 15.76 -5.89
C SER A 70 -23.01 15.22 -5.50
N THR A 71 -22.69 15.31 -4.22
CA THR A 71 -21.49 14.70 -3.61
C THR A 71 -21.80 13.44 -2.81
N ALA A 72 -23.08 13.22 -2.47
CA ALA A 72 -23.55 12.06 -1.73
C ALA A 72 -24.05 10.97 -2.70
N PRO A 73 -24.03 9.68 -2.28
CA PRO A 73 -24.66 8.60 -3.03
C PRO A 73 -26.12 8.91 -3.38
N VAL A 74 -26.55 8.57 -4.60
CA VAL A 74 -27.92 8.84 -5.07
C VAL A 74 -28.60 7.53 -5.45
N CYS A 75 -29.81 7.32 -4.93
CA CYS A 75 -30.74 6.31 -5.42
C CYS A 75 -31.76 6.98 -6.33
N VAL A 76 -31.73 6.67 -7.62
CA VAL A 76 -32.67 7.17 -8.61
C VAL A 76 -33.86 6.23 -8.74
N LEU A 77 -35.05 6.72 -8.42
CA LEU A 77 -36.32 6.12 -8.78
C LEU A 77 -36.71 6.67 -10.16
N LEU A 78 -36.71 5.82 -11.18
CA LEU A 78 -36.81 6.27 -12.57
C LEU A 78 -38.07 5.73 -13.25
N ASP A 79 -38.99 6.61 -13.65
CA ASP A 79 -39.96 6.24 -14.68
C ASP A 79 -39.31 6.23 -16.08
N LEU A 80 -39.79 5.33 -16.93
CA LEU A 80 -39.36 5.16 -18.30
C LEU A 80 -40.21 5.95 -19.31
N HIS A 81 -41.32 6.54 -18.87
CA HIS A 81 -42.24 7.33 -19.72
C HIS A 81 -42.02 8.84 -19.59
N LEU A 82 -40.78 9.30 -19.76
CA LEU A 82 -40.43 10.72 -19.63
C LEU A 82 -40.67 11.50 -20.95
N PRO A 83 -40.91 12.83 -20.87
CA PRO A 83 -41.16 13.66 -22.05
C PRO A 83 -39.90 13.93 -22.90
N ASP A 84 -38.70 13.82 -22.31
CA ASP A 84 -37.42 14.17 -22.95
C ASP A 84 -36.54 12.97 -23.31
N VAL A 85 -36.93 11.76 -22.90
CA VAL A 85 -36.23 10.50 -23.21
C VAL A 85 -37.21 9.34 -23.26
N HIS A 86 -36.93 8.33 -24.08
CA HIS A 86 -37.81 7.17 -24.23
C HIS A 86 -37.21 5.91 -23.63
N GLY A 87 -37.93 5.28 -22.70
CA GLY A 87 -37.66 3.91 -22.27
C GLY A 87 -36.28 3.75 -21.64
N LEU A 88 -35.61 2.65 -21.99
CA LEU A 88 -34.31 2.25 -21.41
C LEU A 88 -33.15 3.20 -21.71
N ASP A 89 -33.30 4.11 -22.69
CA ASP A 89 -32.29 5.14 -22.94
C ASP A 89 -32.14 6.08 -21.73
N ALA A 90 -33.18 6.20 -20.89
CA ALA A 90 -33.12 6.94 -19.63
C ALA A 90 -32.10 6.33 -18.66
N VAL A 91 -32.12 4.99 -18.47
CA VAL A 91 -31.17 4.27 -17.61
C VAL A 91 -29.74 4.48 -18.12
N ARG A 92 -29.54 4.36 -19.44
CA ARG A 92 -28.22 4.54 -20.07
C ARG A 92 -27.66 5.93 -19.83
N GLN A 93 -28.47 6.97 -20.03
CA GLN A 93 -28.03 8.37 -19.87
C GLN A 93 -27.75 8.76 -18.42
N ILE A 94 -28.43 8.13 -17.45
CA ILE A 94 -28.11 8.29 -16.02
C ILE A 94 -26.74 7.68 -15.74
N LEU A 95 -26.50 6.44 -16.15
CA LEU A 95 -25.21 5.76 -15.96
C LEU A 95 -24.05 6.43 -16.71
N GLU A 96 -24.31 7.10 -17.84
CA GLU A 96 -23.33 7.94 -18.53
C GLU A 96 -23.01 9.23 -17.75
N THR A 97 -23.95 9.73 -16.96
CA THR A 97 -23.78 10.95 -16.16
C THR A 97 -23.13 10.66 -14.81
N ASP A 98 -23.60 9.62 -14.14
CA ASP A 98 -23.05 9.10 -12.90
C ASP A 98 -23.14 7.57 -12.90
N ARG A 99 -21.99 6.92 -13.05
CA ARG A 99 -21.88 5.46 -13.01
C ARG A 99 -22.16 4.89 -11.63
N GLU A 100 -22.06 5.69 -10.57
CA GLU A 100 -22.18 5.26 -9.18
C GLU A 100 -23.61 5.40 -8.64
N ALA A 101 -24.53 6.00 -9.39
CA ALA A 101 -25.94 6.06 -9.01
C ALA A 101 -26.55 4.65 -8.93
N ALA A 102 -27.32 4.40 -7.87
CA ALA A 102 -28.19 3.24 -7.79
C ALA A 102 -29.51 3.57 -8.51
N ILE A 103 -30.03 2.70 -9.38
CA ILE A 103 -31.22 2.95 -10.18
C ILE A 103 -32.26 1.86 -9.88
N VAL A 104 -33.44 2.29 -9.44
CA VAL A 104 -34.64 1.46 -9.33
C VAL A 104 -35.64 1.96 -10.36
N VAL A 105 -35.99 1.11 -11.31
CA VAL A 105 -36.87 1.50 -12.40
C VAL A 105 -38.34 1.26 -12.05
N LEU A 106 -39.19 2.26 -12.23
CA LEU A 106 -40.63 2.18 -12.05
C LEU A 106 -41.28 1.89 -13.41
N THR A 107 -42.02 0.78 -13.51
CA THR A 107 -42.65 0.31 -14.76
C THR A 107 -44.16 0.23 -14.63
N GLY A 108 -44.87 0.42 -15.76
CA GLY A 108 -46.31 0.22 -15.85
C GLY A 108 -46.71 -1.27 -15.86
N LEU A 109 -47.99 -1.55 -15.59
CA LEU A 109 -48.53 -2.93 -15.59
C LEU A 109 -48.54 -3.59 -16.98
N GLU A 110 -48.58 -2.80 -18.05
CA GLU A 110 -48.65 -3.27 -19.44
C GLU A 110 -47.26 -3.52 -20.07
N ASP A 111 -46.19 -3.17 -19.37
CA ASP A 111 -44.84 -3.11 -19.92
C ASP A 111 -44.07 -4.44 -19.73
N SER A 112 -44.64 -5.52 -20.28
CA SER A 112 -44.14 -6.88 -20.07
C SER A 112 -42.71 -7.05 -20.63
N GLY A 113 -41.73 -7.19 -19.74
CA GLY A 113 -40.32 -7.45 -20.07
C GLY A 113 -39.40 -6.23 -20.02
N THR A 114 -39.92 -5.01 -19.92
CA THR A 114 -39.09 -3.80 -19.88
C THR A 114 -38.31 -3.67 -18.58
N GLY A 115 -38.90 -4.02 -17.43
CA GLY A 115 -38.18 -4.05 -16.15
C GLY A 115 -36.96 -4.97 -16.15
N LEU A 116 -37.07 -6.18 -16.72
CA LEU A 116 -35.94 -7.10 -16.82
C LEU A 116 -34.85 -6.57 -17.77
N ARG A 117 -35.25 -5.92 -18.86
CA ARG A 117 -34.30 -5.25 -19.78
C ARG A 117 -33.63 -4.04 -19.12
N ALA A 118 -34.29 -3.35 -18.21
CA ALA A 118 -33.70 -2.26 -17.43
C ALA A 118 -32.61 -2.77 -16.49
N VAL A 119 -32.86 -3.89 -15.80
CA VAL A 119 -31.83 -4.57 -14.99
C VAL A 119 -30.66 -5.04 -15.85
N ALA A 120 -30.93 -5.63 -17.02
CA ALA A 120 -29.89 -5.98 -17.98
C ALA A 120 -29.12 -4.76 -18.51
N GLY A 121 -29.74 -3.57 -18.49
CA GLY A 121 -29.16 -2.28 -18.84
C GLY A 121 -28.39 -1.59 -17.71
N GLY A 122 -28.32 -2.19 -16.52
CA GLY A 122 -27.52 -1.69 -15.39
C GLY A 122 -28.31 -1.12 -14.21
N ALA A 123 -29.65 -1.15 -14.25
CA ALA A 123 -30.46 -0.85 -13.08
C ALA A 123 -30.32 -1.96 -12.00
N GLN A 124 -30.39 -1.58 -10.73
CA GLN A 124 -30.23 -2.52 -9.62
C GLN A 124 -31.50 -3.32 -9.34
N ASP A 125 -32.67 -2.73 -9.61
CA ASP A 125 -33.97 -3.37 -9.48
C ASP A 125 -35.03 -2.69 -10.35
N TYR A 126 -36.20 -3.32 -10.46
CA TYR A 126 -37.38 -2.70 -11.04
C TYR A 126 -38.62 -2.98 -10.19
N LEU A 127 -39.52 -2.00 -10.15
CA LEU A 127 -40.80 -2.07 -9.46
C LEU A 127 -41.94 -1.79 -10.44
N VAL A 128 -43.10 -2.37 -10.19
CA VAL A 128 -44.30 -2.18 -11.02
C VAL A 128 -45.26 -1.24 -10.28
N LYS A 129 -45.57 -0.08 -10.88
CA LYS A 129 -46.34 1.02 -10.25
C LYS A 129 -47.63 0.55 -9.58
N GLY A 130 -48.43 -0.27 -10.28
CA GLY A 130 -49.70 -0.82 -9.77
C GLY A 130 -49.58 -1.89 -8.67
N ARG A 131 -48.37 -2.22 -8.21
CA ARG A 131 -48.09 -3.16 -7.11
C ARG A 131 -47.13 -2.57 -6.08
N LEU A 132 -46.92 -1.26 -6.10
CA LEU A 132 -46.09 -0.56 -5.14
C LEU A 132 -46.77 -0.52 -3.77
N GLY A 133 -45.96 -0.53 -2.72
CA GLY A 133 -46.35 -0.24 -1.35
C GLY A 133 -45.12 0.22 -0.55
N PRO A 134 -45.31 0.90 0.60
CA PRO A 134 -44.22 1.52 1.37
C PRO A 134 -43.07 0.56 1.67
N GLU A 135 -43.38 -0.66 2.13
CA GLU A 135 -42.38 -1.68 2.47
C GLU A 135 -41.58 -2.17 1.25
N ILE A 136 -42.23 -2.33 0.10
CA ILE A 136 -41.60 -2.82 -1.12
C ILE A 136 -40.65 -1.76 -1.67
N LEU A 137 -41.09 -0.51 -1.70
CA LEU A 137 -40.30 0.63 -2.17
C LEU A 137 -39.06 0.83 -1.29
N ALA A 138 -39.23 0.87 0.03
CA ALA A 138 -38.12 1.03 0.96
C ALA A 138 -37.11 -0.11 0.85
N ARG A 139 -37.58 -1.35 0.72
CA ARG A 139 -36.70 -2.52 0.55
C ARG A 139 -35.92 -2.45 -0.77
N ALA A 140 -36.56 -2.06 -1.87
CA ALA A 140 -35.90 -1.93 -3.17
C ALA A 140 -34.81 -0.86 -3.15
N ILE A 141 -35.07 0.30 -2.54
CA ILE A 141 -34.09 1.39 -2.38
C ILE A 141 -32.90 0.93 -1.55
N ARG A 142 -33.14 0.33 -0.37
CA ARG A 142 -32.05 -0.19 0.49
C ARG A 142 -31.18 -1.20 -0.26
N TYR A 143 -31.79 -2.15 -0.96
CA TYR A 143 -31.05 -3.16 -1.69
C TYR A 143 -30.33 -2.61 -2.92
N ALA A 144 -30.90 -1.63 -3.60
CA ALA A 144 -30.23 -0.97 -4.72
C ALA A 144 -28.97 -0.23 -4.25
N LEU A 145 -29.06 0.56 -3.18
CA LEU A 145 -27.92 1.25 -2.57
C LEU A 145 -26.87 0.26 -2.08
N GLN A 146 -27.27 -0.77 -1.32
CA GLN A 146 -26.35 -1.78 -0.80
C GLN A 146 -25.63 -2.54 -1.92
N ARG A 147 -26.34 -2.94 -2.99
CA ARG A 147 -25.70 -3.59 -4.15
C ARG A 147 -24.68 -2.67 -4.79
N LYS A 148 -25.00 -1.39 -4.92
CA LYS A 148 -24.11 -0.41 -5.53
C LYS A 148 -22.85 -0.18 -4.70
N GLU A 149 -22.99 -0.13 -3.38
CA GLU A 149 -21.87 -0.04 -2.45
C GLU A 149 -20.95 -1.26 -2.56
N VAL A 150 -21.51 -2.47 -2.64
CA VAL A 150 -20.73 -3.71 -2.84
C VAL A 150 -19.99 -3.71 -4.18
N GLU A 151 -20.65 -3.28 -5.27
CA GLU A 151 -20.00 -3.13 -6.58
C GLU A 151 -18.83 -2.14 -6.53
N ARG A 152 -19.03 -0.98 -5.88
CA ARG A 152 -17.99 0.05 -5.70
C ARG A 152 -16.80 -0.47 -4.90
N ALA A 153 -17.06 -1.13 -3.77
CA ALA A 153 -16.01 -1.72 -2.93
C ALA A 153 -15.21 -2.80 -3.69
N ALA A 154 -15.89 -3.65 -4.46
CA ALA A 154 -15.24 -4.67 -5.28
C ALA A 154 -14.39 -4.07 -6.41
N ALA A 155 -14.87 -3.01 -7.06
CA ALA A 155 -14.11 -2.29 -8.09
C ALA A 155 -12.86 -1.62 -7.53
N ALA A 156 -12.97 -0.96 -6.36
CA ALA A 156 -11.84 -0.34 -5.67
C ALA A 156 -10.78 -1.36 -5.26
N LEU A 157 -11.20 -2.50 -4.69
CA LEU A 157 -10.30 -3.59 -4.33
C LEU A 157 -9.55 -4.12 -5.56
N ARG A 158 -10.26 -4.34 -6.67
CA ARG A 158 -9.65 -4.80 -7.93
C ARG A 158 -8.64 -3.80 -8.49
N ALA A 159 -8.95 -2.51 -8.43
CA ALA A 159 -8.03 -1.45 -8.87
C ALA A 159 -6.75 -1.45 -8.02
N ASN A 160 -6.88 -1.52 -6.69
CA ASN A 160 -5.74 -1.58 -5.78
C ASN A 160 -4.88 -2.83 -6.01
N GLN A 161 -5.50 -3.98 -6.23
CA GLN A 161 -4.78 -5.22 -6.54
C GLN A 161 -3.98 -5.13 -7.85
N LEU A 162 -4.55 -4.54 -8.90
CA LEU A 162 -3.85 -4.33 -10.16
C LEU A 162 -2.65 -3.38 -10.00
N MET A 163 -2.82 -2.29 -9.26
CA MET A 163 -1.72 -1.36 -8.96
C MET A 163 -0.61 -2.04 -8.15
N ALA A 164 -0.97 -2.80 -7.10
CA ALA A 164 0.01 -3.53 -6.29
C ALA A 164 0.79 -4.57 -7.09
N GLN A 165 0.14 -5.27 -8.03
CA GLN A 165 0.80 -6.22 -8.92
C GLN A 165 1.80 -5.54 -9.86
N GLU A 166 1.44 -4.38 -10.41
CA GLU A 166 2.33 -3.62 -11.29
C GLU A 166 3.53 -3.07 -10.52
N ASN A 167 3.34 -2.51 -9.33
CA ASN A 167 4.42 -2.01 -8.49
C ASN A 167 5.38 -3.14 -8.08
N ALA A 168 4.86 -4.29 -7.64
CA ALA A 168 5.69 -5.45 -7.31
C ALA A 168 6.49 -5.98 -8.52
N ARG A 169 5.96 -5.84 -9.74
CA ARG A 169 6.67 -6.19 -10.97
C ARG A 169 7.80 -5.20 -11.27
N LEU A 170 7.54 -3.90 -11.11
CA LEU A 170 8.53 -2.85 -11.30
C LEU A 170 9.68 -3.02 -10.30
N GLU A 171 9.38 -3.15 -9.00
CA GLU A 171 10.38 -3.32 -7.93
C GLU A 171 11.34 -4.47 -8.22
N ARG A 172 10.82 -5.66 -8.59
CA ARG A 172 11.69 -6.80 -8.97
C ARG A 172 12.56 -6.50 -10.18
N GLY A 173 12.05 -5.75 -11.15
CA GLY A 173 12.81 -5.31 -12.31
C GLY A 173 13.87 -4.26 -11.98
N LEU A 174 13.72 -3.53 -10.86
CA LEU A 174 14.68 -2.56 -10.38
C LEU A 174 15.80 -3.20 -9.58
N LEU A 175 15.69 -4.44 -9.09
CA LEU A 175 16.76 -5.07 -8.30
C LEU A 175 18.02 -5.34 -9.14
N PRO A 176 19.23 -5.11 -8.59
CA PRO A 176 20.46 -5.38 -9.31
C PRO A 176 20.68 -6.88 -9.53
N VAL A 177 21.34 -7.22 -10.64
CA VAL A 177 22.06 -8.48 -10.76
C VAL A 177 23.52 -8.22 -10.39
N PRO A 178 24.06 -8.84 -9.32
CA PRO A 178 25.47 -8.74 -8.95
C PRO A 178 26.38 -9.11 -10.11
N LEU A 179 27.43 -8.31 -10.34
CA LEU A 179 28.44 -8.56 -11.36
C LEU A 179 29.67 -9.21 -10.72
N LEU A 180 29.58 -10.51 -10.40
CA LEU A 180 30.71 -11.30 -9.92
C LEU A 180 31.34 -12.09 -11.09
N ARG A 181 32.65 -12.28 -11.05
CA ARG A 181 33.45 -12.94 -12.10
C ARG A 181 33.85 -14.37 -11.71
N ASP A 182 33.79 -14.70 -10.43
CA ASP A 182 34.06 -16.04 -9.88
C ASP A 182 33.14 -16.33 -8.68
N ASP A 183 33.19 -17.58 -8.18
CA ASP A 183 32.39 -18.07 -7.05
C ASP A 183 33.11 -17.98 -5.69
N LEU A 184 34.32 -17.38 -5.63
CA LEU A 184 35.10 -17.28 -4.40
C LEU A 184 34.47 -16.28 -3.42
N PHE A 185 33.81 -15.25 -3.97
CA PHE A 185 33.07 -14.26 -3.20
C PHE A 185 31.56 -14.51 -3.31
N ARG A 186 30.85 -14.45 -2.19
CA ARG A 186 29.40 -14.67 -2.13
C ARG A 186 28.70 -13.40 -1.68
N ALA A 187 27.79 -12.92 -2.53
CA ALA A 187 26.79 -11.94 -2.19
C ALA A 187 25.43 -12.64 -2.00
N ARG A 188 24.76 -12.38 -0.89
CA ARG A 188 23.40 -12.84 -0.61
C ARG A 188 22.56 -11.63 -0.22
N ALA A 189 21.62 -11.28 -1.10
CA ALA A 189 20.72 -10.16 -0.87
C ALA A 189 19.33 -10.69 -0.56
N ARG A 190 18.64 -10.02 0.36
CA ARG A 190 17.21 -10.17 0.60
C ARG A 190 16.58 -8.79 0.58
N TYR A 191 15.50 -8.66 -0.17
CA TYR A 191 14.69 -7.47 -0.21
C TYR A 191 13.27 -7.85 0.24
N GLU A 192 12.70 -7.10 1.18
CA GLU A 192 11.34 -7.28 1.68
C GLU A 192 10.64 -5.93 1.65
N PRO A 193 9.53 -5.80 0.89
CA PRO A 193 8.80 -4.55 0.82
C PRO A 193 8.07 -4.25 2.14
N GLY A 194 8.14 -3.01 2.60
CA GLY A 194 7.60 -2.61 3.89
C GLY A 194 6.07 -2.55 3.92
N ARG A 195 5.43 -2.19 2.80
CA ARG A 195 4.01 -1.76 2.80
C ARG A 195 3.12 -2.58 1.88
N VAL A 196 1.91 -2.91 2.39
CA VAL A 196 0.84 -3.62 1.66
C VAL A 196 0.34 -2.88 0.41
N HIS A 197 0.64 -1.58 0.26
CA HIS A 197 0.20 -0.75 -0.88
C HIS A 197 1.36 -0.12 -1.70
N GLY A 198 2.52 -0.77 -1.75
CA GLY A 198 3.50 -0.67 -2.84
C GLY A 198 3.79 0.75 -3.34
N LEU A 199 4.52 1.55 -2.57
CA LEU A 199 5.29 2.63 -3.17
C LEU A 199 6.68 2.08 -3.45
N LEU A 200 7.25 2.41 -4.61
CA LEU A 200 8.60 1.98 -4.96
C LEU A 200 9.59 2.50 -3.90
N SER A 201 10.55 1.65 -3.52
CA SER A 201 11.55 1.96 -2.50
C SER A 201 12.68 2.85 -3.00
N GLY A 202 13.13 3.76 -2.14
CA GLY A 202 14.39 4.49 -2.31
C GLY A 202 15.64 3.64 -2.07
N ASP A 203 15.50 2.45 -1.48
CA ASP A 203 16.59 1.52 -1.19
C ASP A 203 17.29 1.05 -2.47
N PHE A 204 18.62 1.08 -2.44
CA PHE A 204 19.43 0.52 -3.51
C PHE A 204 20.65 -0.19 -2.95
N TYR A 205 21.07 -1.24 -3.65
CA TYR A 205 22.33 -1.90 -3.40
C TYR A 205 22.92 -2.40 -4.71
N ASP A 206 24.21 -2.76 -4.70
CA ASP A 206 24.85 -3.43 -5.81
C ASP A 206 26.18 -4.07 -5.39
N VAL A 207 26.66 -5.02 -6.20
CA VAL A 207 27.95 -5.69 -6.01
C VAL A 207 28.64 -5.89 -7.35
N VAL A 208 29.90 -5.46 -7.46
CA VAL A 208 30.70 -5.51 -8.68
C VAL A 208 32.10 -6.02 -8.38
N GLN A 209 32.53 -7.07 -9.09
CA GLN A 209 33.90 -7.56 -9.09
C GLN A 209 34.64 -7.05 -10.34
N THR A 210 35.69 -6.27 -10.13
CA THR A 210 36.55 -5.75 -11.19
C THR A 210 37.52 -6.82 -11.70
N SER A 211 38.18 -6.56 -12.83
CA SER A 211 39.05 -7.56 -13.49
C SER A 211 40.31 -7.91 -12.70
N ASP A 212 40.71 -7.07 -11.75
CA ASP A 212 41.80 -7.30 -10.81
C ASP A 212 41.41 -8.21 -9.62
N GLY A 213 40.13 -8.61 -9.54
CA GLY A 213 39.60 -9.46 -8.47
C GLY A 213 39.12 -8.67 -7.24
N THR A 214 39.21 -7.34 -7.25
CA THR A 214 38.63 -6.49 -6.19
C THR A 214 37.11 -6.57 -6.25
N VAL A 215 36.46 -6.75 -5.09
CA VAL A 215 34.99 -6.71 -4.99
C VAL A 215 34.56 -5.40 -4.36
N HIS A 216 33.67 -4.69 -5.03
CA HIS A 216 33.02 -3.47 -4.57
C HIS A 216 31.57 -3.78 -4.23
N ALA A 217 31.05 -3.18 -3.16
CA ALA A 217 29.64 -3.24 -2.82
C ALA A 217 29.13 -1.88 -2.36
N VAL A 218 27.86 -1.62 -2.60
CA VAL A 218 27.17 -0.43 -2.09
C VAL A 218 25.80 -0.84 -1.56
N ILE A 219 25.37 -0.16 -0.50
CA ILE A 219 23.98 -0.10 -0.07
C ILE A 219 23.67 1.35 0.26
N GLY A 220 22.44 1.77 0.04
CA GLY A 220 21.99 3.10 0.39
C GLY A 220 20.48 3.19 0.36
N ASP A 221 20.00 4.30 0.91
CA ASP A 221 18.59 4.63 1.01
C ASP A 221 18.41 6.11 0.69
N VAL A 222 17.42 6.42 -0.17
CA VAL A 222 17.02 7.78 -0.54
C VAL A 222 15.85 8.18 0.33
N SER A 223 16.02 9.26 1.10
CA SER A 223 15.00 9.74 2.03
C SER A 223 13.66 9.99 1.33
N GLY A 224 12.59 9.44 1.90
CA GLY A 224 11.24 9.51 1.34
C GLY A 224 10.82 8.20 0.71
N HIS A 225 9.70 8.20 0.01
CA HIS A 225 9.20 6.98 -0.63
C HIS A 225 8.34 7.32 -1.85
N GLY A 226 8.39 6.47 -2.86
CA GLY A 226 7.64 6.67 -4.09
C GLY A 226 8.48 6.54 -5.34
N ALA A 227 7.84 6.81 -6.47
CA ALA A 227 8.44 6.60 -7.77
C ALA A 227 9.66 7.52 -8.03
N ALA A 228 9.68 8.72 -7.46
CA ALA A 228 10.78 9.67 -7.64
C ALA A 228 12.04 9.21 -6.88
N GLU A 229 11.87 8.81 -5.62
CA GLU A 229 12.94 8.33 -4.74
C GLU A 229 13.50 7.01 -5.27
N ALA A 230 12.65 6.10 -5.73
CA ALA A 230 13.08 4.86 -6.35
C ALA A 230 13.85 5.06 -7.67
N ALA A 231 13.39 5.99 -8.52
CA ALA A 231 14.11 6.34 -9.74
C ALA A 231 15.49 6.94 -9.41
N LEU A 232 15.57 7.76 -8.37
CA LEU A 232 16.82 8.33 -7.89
C LEU A 232 17.76 7.25 -7.33
N GLY A 233 17.27 6.31 -6.51
CA GLY A 233 18.06 5.18 -6.02
C GLY A 233 18.63 4.33 -7.16
N VAL A 234 17.86 4.08 -8.22
CA VAL A 234 18.33 3.41 -9.44
C VAL A 234 19.40 4.23 -10.16
N CYS A 235 19.21 5.55 -10.27
CA CYS A 235 20.17 6.46 -10.88
C CYS A 235 21.52 6.41 -10.15
N LEU A 236 21.49 6.56 -8.81
CA LEU A 236 22.69 6.50 -7.96
C LEU A 236 23.39 5.16 -8.07
N ARG A 237 22.65 4.05 -8.05
CA ARG A 237 23.21 2.71 -8.21
C ARG A 237 23.92 2.53 -9.54
N VAL A 238 23.29 2.94 -10.65
CA VAL A 238 23.89 2.81 -12.00
C VAL A 238 25.11 3.70 -12.13
N ALA A 239 25.08 4.91 -11.57
CA ALA A 239 26.22 5.81 -11.52
C ALA A 239 27.38 5.19 -10.73
N TRP A 240 27.09 4.63 -9.54
CA TRP A 240 28.08 3.94 -8.72
C TRP A 240 28.73 2.77 -9.47
N ARG A 241 27.91 1.89 -10.07
CA ARG A 241 28.39 0.74 -10.86
C ARG A 241 29.30 1.21 -12.00
N THR A 242 28.92 2.28 -12.69
CA THR A 242 29.71 2.85 -13.78
C THR A 242 31.04 3.40 -13.29
N ALA A 243 31.04 4.13 -12.17
CA ALA A 243 32.23 4.69 -11.55
C ALA A 243 33.23 3.58 -11.15
N VAL A 244 32.74 2.49 -10.53
CA VAL A 244 33.53 1.30 -10.21
C VAL A 244 34.16 0.70 -11.47
N LEU A 245 33.38 0.49 -12.54
CA LEU A 245 33.88 -0.08 -13.79
C LEU A 245 34.88 0.83 -14.52
N CYS A 246 34.80 2.14 -14.30
CA CYS A 246 35.77 3.13 -14.78
C CYS A 246 37.04 3.19 -13.92
N GLY A 247 37.11 2.46 -12.81
CA GLY A 247 38.28 2.39 -11.94
C GLY A 247 38.47 3.63 -11.05
N THR A 248 37.40 4.36 -10.74
CA THR A 248 37.49 5.50 -9.81
C THR A 248 37.65 5.01 -8.37
N SER A 249 38.29 5.83 -7.54
CA SER A 249 38.47 5.52 -6.11
C SER A 249 37.17 5.62 -5.32
N GLN A 250 37.12 4.95 -4.17
CA GLN A 250 35.92 4.94 -3.31
C GLN A 250 35.44 6.36 -2.91
N PRO A 251 36.29 7.33 -2.53
CA PRO A 251 35.84 8.69 -2.25
C PRO A 251 35.31 9.44 -3.49
N GLU A 252 35.93 9.23 -4.67
CA GLU A 252 35.47 9.83 -5.94
C GLU A 252 34.09 9.30 -6.34
N GLN A 253 33.84 8.00 -6.12
CA GLN A 253 32.52 7.40 -6.34
C GLN A 253 31.46 8.12 -5.51
N ILE A 254 31.71 8.35 -4.22
CA ILE A 254 30.74 8.97 -3.30
C ILE A 254 30.53 10.45 -3.62
N ALA A 255 31.58 11.18 -3.99
CA ALA A 255 31.45 12.55 -4.45
C ALA A 255 30.60 12.66 -5.73
N LEU A 256 30.78 11.73 -6.68
CA LEU A 256 29.94 11.64 -7.87
C LEU A 256 28.48 11.35 -7.52
N LEU A 257 28.22 10.46 -6.56
CA LEU A 257 26.85 10.19 -6.11
C LEU A 257 26.18 11.43 -5.51
N GLU A 258 26.89 12.24 -4.73
CA GLU A 258 26.35 13.51 -4.23
C GLU A 258 26.02 14.48 -5.37
N GLU A 259 26.90 14.61 -6.37
CA GLU A 259 26.66 15.48 -7.52
C GLU A 259 25.39 15.08 -8.29
N ILE A 260 25.23 13.78 -8.56
CA ILE A 260 24.06 13.24 -9.27
C ILE A 260 22.80 13.38 -8.40
N LEU A 261 22.87 13.05 -7.11
CA LEU A 261 21.75 13.23 -6.19
C LEU A 261 21.23 14.66 -6.21
N VAL A 262 22.13 15.65 -6.11
CA VAL A 262 21.77 17.06 -6.08
C VAL A 262 21.19 17.54 -7.41
N ALA A 263 21.66 16.99 -8.53
CA ALA A 263 21.18 17.33 -9.86
C ALA A 263 19.78 16.73 -10.16
N GLU A 264 19.52 15.50 -9.70
CA GLU A 264 18.33 14.73 -10.07
C GLU A 264 17.21 14.80 -9.02
N ARG A 265 17.49 15.24 -7.78
CA ARG A 265 16.46 15.31 -6.74
C ARG A 265 15.34 16.28 -7.07
N SER A 266 14.12 15.87 -6.75
CA SER A 266 12.89 16.66 -6.94
C SER A 266 12.77 17.82 -5.95
N ASP A 267 13.33 17.67 -4.74
CA ASP A 267 13.30 18.66 -3.67
C ASP A 267 14.68 18.78 -3.01
N SER A 268 15.03 19.99 -2.56
CA SER A 268 16.24 20.28 -1.79
C SER A 268 16.37 19.53 -0.45
N HIS A 269 15.28 19.01 0.11
CA HIS A 269 15.28 18.23 1.35
C HIS A 269 15.58 16.75 1.12
N VAL A 270 15.57 16.27 -0.13
CA VAL A 270 15.93 14.88 -0.44
C VAL A 270 17.43 14.69 -0.23
N PHE A 271 17.77 13.70 0.59
CA PHE A 271 19.12 13.24 0.87
C PHE A 271 19.20 11.72 0.66
N ALA A 272 20.42 11.17 0.65
CA ALA A 272 20.62 9.74 0.62
C ALA A 272 21.68 9.30 1.63
N THR A 273 21.41 8.20 2.33
CA THR A 273 22.42 7.51 3.13
C THR A 273 23.11 6.46 2.26
N VAL A 274 24.42 6.28 2.40
CA VAL A 274 25.19 5.31 1.62
C VAL A 274 26.27 4.67 2.47
N THR A 275 26.48 3.37 2.29
CA THR A 275 27.70 2.66 2.70
C THR A 275 28.31 1.99 1.48
N SER A 276 29.61 2.23 1.26
CA SER A 276 30.41 1.60 0.22
C SER A 276 31.50 0.74 0.85
N LEU A 277 31.67 -0.48 0.34
CA LEU A 277 32.70 -1.43 0.74
C LEU A 277 33.60 -1.77 -0.44
N VAL A 278 34.89 -1.91 -0.17
CA VAL A 278 35.88 -2.47 -1.10
C VAL A 278 36.61 -3.62 -0.41
N PHE A 279 36.67 -4.75 -1.10
CA PHE A 279 37.36 -5.97 -0.70
C PHE A 279 38.49 -6.25 -1.69
N PRO A 280 39.73 -5.86 -1.38
CA PRO A 280 40.86 -6.12 -2.24
C PRO A 280 41.13 -7.63 -2.41
N PRO A 281 41.65 -8.07 -3.57
CA PRO A 281 41.81 -9.48 -3.90
C PRO A 281 42.77 -10.16 -2.94
N GLY A 282 42.35 -11.31 -2.39
CA GLY A 282 43.17 -12.11 -1.47
C GLY A 282 43.43 -11.47 -0.10
N GLN A 283 43.00 -10.21 0.12
CA GLN A 283 43.19 -9.53 1.39
C GLN A 283 42.10 -9.93 2.39
N ARG A 284 42.47 -9.95 3.67
CA ARG A 284 41.61 -10.30 4.82
C ARG A 284 41.19 -9.03 5.55
N HIS A 285 40.72 -8.04 4.80
CA HIS A 285 40.19 -6.78 5.31
C HIS A 285 39.13 -6.23 4.35
N ALA A 286 38.33 -5.28 4.82
CA ALA A 286 37.43 -4.48 4.01
C ALA A 286 37.68 -3.00 4.26
N GLN A 287 37.64 -2.21 3.19
CA GLN A 287 37.65 -0.75 3.24
C GLN A 287 36.22 -0.25 3.22
N ILE A 288 35.83 0.51 4.23
CA ILE A 288 34.46 0.96 4.44
C ILE A 288 34.41 2.47 4.40
N LEU A 289 33.49 3.02 3.62
CA LEU A 289 33.17 4.44 3.60
C LEU A 289 31.67 4.59 3.84
N ARG A 290 31.31 5.38 4.86
CA ARG A 290 29.94 5.57 5.31
C ARG A 290 29.51 7.03 5.18
N ALA A 291 28.36 7.28 4.56
CA ALA A 291 27.72 8.59 4.41
C ALA A 291 26.32 8.53 5.03
N GLY A 292 26.22 8.85 6.33
CA GLY A 292 24.96 8.90 7.09
C GLY A 292 24.23 7.56 7.30
N HIS A 293 24.70 6.47 6.70
CA HIS A 293 24.03 5.16 6.73
C HIS A 293 24.29 4.41 8.05
N PRO A 294 23.41 3.50 8.51
CA PRO A 294 23.59 2.72 9.72
C PRO A 294 24.88 1.90 9.77
N GLY A 295 25.21 1.40 10.97
CA GLY A 295 26.32 0.47 11.16
C GLY A 295 26.05 -0.85 10.43
N LEU A 296 26.98 -1.79 10.56
CA LEU A 296 26.90 -3.10 9.92
C LEU A 296 27.16 -4.20 10.94
N LEU A 297 26.78 -5.43 10.60
CA LEU A 297 27.11 -6.59 11.42
C LEU A 297 28.35 -7.28 10.84
N LEU A 298 29.34 -7.54 11.70
CA LEU A 298 30.44 -8.44 11.42
C LEU A 298 30.10 -9.82 11.97
N ARG A 299 30.17 -10.82 11.10
CA ARG A 299 29.92 -12.21 11.43
C ARG A 299 31.20 -13.02 11.30
N GLU A 300 31.63 -13.65 12.39
CA GLU A 300 32.82 -14.50 12.44
C GLU A 300 32.42 -15.89 12.96
N GLY A 301 32.18 -16.83 12.05
CA GLY A 301 31.59 -18.12 12.40
C GLY A 301 30.17 -17.97 12.95
N THR A 302 30.00 -18.29 14.23
CA THR A 302 28.73 -18.14 14.97
C THR A 302 28.59 -16.80 15.69
N ASP A 303 29.69 -16.08 15.85
CA ASP A 303 29.72 -14.83 16.60
C ASP A 303 29.31 -13.67 15.69
N VAL A 304 28.45 -12.79 16.22
CA VAL A 304 27.98 -11.60 15.52
C VAL A 304 28.19 -10.37 16.40
N SER A 305 28.82 -9.35 15.85
CA SER A 305 29.09 -8.07 16.49
C SER A 305 28.63 -6.91 15.62
N TRP A 306 28.26 -5.80 16.27
CA TRP A 306 27.99 -4.54 15.59
C TRP A 306 29.30 -3.81 15.34
N VAL A 307 29.46 -3.28 14.13
CA VAL A 307 30.60 -2.49 13.73
C VAL A 307 30.09 -1.19 13.15
N GLU A 308 30.57 -0.08 13.73
CA GLU A 308 30.21 1.26 13.29
C GLU A 308 31.49 2.04 12.95
N PRO A 309 31.95 1.96 11.70
CA PRO A 309 33.11 2.72 11.26
C PRO A 309 32.81 4.21 11.27
N GLU A 310 33.85 5.03 11.46
CA GLU A 310 33.72 6.47 11.35
C GLU A 310 33.09 6.83 9.99
N GLY A 311 32.02 7.64 10.04
CA GLY A 311 31.24 8.03 8.89
C GLY A 311 31.20 9.54 8.72
N GLY A 312 30.73 9.96 7.55
CA GLY A 312 30.39 11.34 7.26
C GLY A 312 28.89 11.57 7.17
N MET A 313 28.53 12.81 6.80
CA MET A 313 27.15 13.25 6.60
C MET A 313 26.44 12.48 5.48
N ALA A 314 25.12 12.34 5.54
CA ALA A 314 24.34 11.86 4.40
C ALA A 314 24.53 12.76 3.17
N LEU A 315 24.47 12.17 1.98
CA LEU A 315 24.65 12.86 0.71
C LEU A 315 23.52 13.88 0.50
N GLY A 316 23.84 15.08 0.02
CA GLY A 316 22.83 16.09 -0.33
C GLY A 316 22.24 16.87 0.84
N LEU A 317 22.56 16.51 2.10
CA LEU A 317 22.13 17.24 3.29
C LEU A 317 22.78 18.63 3.35
N LEU A 318 24.09 18.71 3.09
CA LEU A 318 24.86 19.94 2.87
C LEU A 318 25.85 19.72 1.72
N PRO A 319 25.41 19.93 0.45
CA PRO A 319 26.22 19.62 -0.74
C PRO A 319 27.61 20.26 -0.69
N GLY A 320 28.66 19.47 -0.97
CA GLY A 320 30.06 19.91 -1.00
C GLY A 320 30.73 20.03 0.38
N ALA A 321 29.98 19.93 1.48
CA ALA A 321 30.52 19.93 2.83
C ALA A 321 30.85 18.52 3.35
N GLY A 322 30.39 17.48 2.66
CA GLY A 322 30.62 16.08 3.02
C GLY A 322 32.10 15.72 3.12
N ARG A 323 32.46 15.00 4.18
CA ARG A 323 33.77 14.38 4.38
C ARG A 323 33.53 12.97 4.86
N TRP A 324 33.98 11.99 4.08
CA TRP A 324 33.74 10.59 4.33
C TRP A 324 35.08 9.86 4.41
N PRO A 325 35.58 9.54 5.62
CA PRO A 325 36.81 8.79 5.76
C PRO A 325 36.63 7.36 5.26
N THR A 326 37.69 6.79 4.68
CA THR A 326 37.78 5.35 4.44
C THR A 326 38.41 4.70 5.66
N VAL A 327 37.74 3.68 6.20
CA VAL A 327 38.16 2.94 7.38
C VAL A 327 38.44 1.48 6.98
N ASP A 328 39.64 1.01 7.29
CA ASP A 328 40.03 -0.40 7.11
C ASP A 328 39.61 -1.25 8.31
N ILE A 329 38.94 -2.38 8.04
CA ILE A 329 38.50 -3.33 9.05
C ILE A 329 39.09 -4.71 8.75
N PRO A 330 39.85 -5.32 9.67
CA PRO A 330 40.37 -6.67 9.49
C PRO A 330 39.23 -7.69 9.50
N LEU A 331 39.36 -8.73 8.68
CA LEU A 331 38.40 -9.82 8.55
C LEU A 331 39.12 -11.15 8.82
N THR A 332 38.61 -11.95 9.74
CA THR A 332 39.12 -13.32 9.88
C THR A 332 38.72 -14.19 8.66
N PRO A 333 39.44 -15.28 8.37
CA PRO A 333 39.01 -16.24 7.35
C PRO A 333 37.59 -16.76 7.60
N GLY A 334 36.71 -16.64 6.61
CA GLY A 334 35.29 -17.02 6.74
C GLY A 334 34.39 -15.95 7.37
N ALA A 335 34.93 -14.77 7.69
CA ALA A 335 34.12 -13.65 8.14
C ALA A 335 33.21 -13.13 7.03
N GLY A 336 32.02 -12.67 7.43
CA GLY A 336 31.05 -12.01 6.58
C GLY A 336 30.68 -10.63 7.13
N LEU A 337 30.40 -9.69 6.23
CA LEU A 337 29.81 -8.39 6.57
C LEU A 337 28.36 -8.38 6.12
N VAL A 338 27.48 -7.90 6.99
CA VAL A 338 26.04 -7.79 6.71
C VAL A 338 25.65 -6.33 6.80
N LEU A 339 25.20 -5.80 5.68
CA LEU A 339 24.69 -4.45 5.53
C LEU A 339 23.17 -4.49 5.43
N PHE A 340 22.52 -3.44 5.87
CA PHE A 340 21.06 -3.36 5.87
C PHE A 340 20.60 -1.92 5.87
N THR A 341 19.42 -1.68 5.29
CA THR A 341 18.71 -0.42 5.41
C THR A 341 17.97 -0.35 6.75
N ASP A 342 17.57 0.85 7.15
CA ASP A 342 17.04 1.13 8.48
C ASP A 342 15.67 0.48 8.72
N GLY A 343 14.90 0.21 7.66
CA GLY A 343 13.65 -0.55 7.72
C GLY A 343 13.79 -1.91 8.43
N LEU A 344 14.98 -2.51 8.46
CA LEU A 344 15.23 -3.77 9.17
C LEU A 344 15.06 -3.64 10.70
N PHE A 345 15.38 -2.47 11.28
CA PHE A 345 15.41 -2.28 12.73
C PHE A 345 14.59 -1.08 13.23
N GLU A 346 14.04 -0.26 12.34
CA GLU A 346 13.08 0.80 12.66
C GLU A 346 11.64 0.28 12.85
N GLY A 347 11.39 -1.00 12.52
CA GLY A 347 10.10 -1.65 12.73
C GLY A 347 9.66 -1.61 14.19
N ARG A 348 8.36 -1.34 14.42
CA ARG A 348 7.78 -1.30 15.77
C ARG A 348 7.72 -2.71 16.37
N ASP A 349 8.20 -2.87 17.59
CA ASP A 349 8.10 -4.11 18.37
C ASP A 349 7.25 -3.94 19.65
N GLY A 350 6.65 -2.76 19.80
CA GLY A 350 5.78 -2.36 20.90
C GLY A 350 4.99 -1.10 20.56
N PRO A 351 4.07 -0.67 21.44
CA PRO A 351 3.26 0.55 21.23
C PRO A 351 4.11 1.79 20.97
N ASP A 352 5.21 1.95 21.71
CA ASP A 352 6.12 3.11 21.65
C ASP A 352 7.61 2.69 21.52
N SER A 353 7.88 1.47 21.06
CA SER A 353 9.23 0.93 20.87
C SER A 353 9.46 0.44 19.45
N ARG A 354 10.75 0.35 19.09
CA ARG A 354 11.26 -0.19 17.84
C ARG A 354 12.30 -1.24 18.18
N LEU A 355 12.51 -2.20 17.27
CA LEU A 355 13.52 -3.25 17.42
C LEU A 355 14.91 -2.65 17.76
N GLY A 356 15.30 -1.59 17.05
CA GLY A 356 16.54 -0.87 17.26
C GLY A 356 17.80 -1.71 16.99
N GLU A 357 18.96 -1.09 17.13
CA GLU A 357 20.25 -1.75 16.88
C GLU A 357 20.50 -2.89 17.87
N GLU A 358 20.15 -2.70 19.15
CA GLU A 358 20.34 -3.73 20.19
C GLU A 358 19.45 -4.96 19.94
N GLY A 359 18.19 -4.75 19.54
CA GLY A 359 17.26 -5.83 19.21
C GLY A 359 17.69 -6.58 17.95
N LEU A 360 18.13 -5.85 16.92
CA LEU A 360 18.69 -6.45 15.70
C LEU A 360 19.95 -7.26 16.00
N LEU A 361 20.88 -6.74 16.81
CA LEU A 361 22.08 -7.46 17.20
C LEU A 361 21.77 -8.72 18.02
N ALA A 362 20.80 -8.65 18.93
CA ALA A 362 20.35 -9.82 19.69
C ALA A 362 19.75 -10.89 18.78
N MET A 363 18.90 -10.49 17.83
CA MET A 363 18.32 -11.37 16.81
C MET A 363 19.41 -12.00 15.93
N ALA A 364 20.40 -11.21 15.51
CA ALA A 364 21.52 -11.68 14.72
C ALA A 364 22.36 -12.71 15.48
N ARG A 365 22.67 -12.47 16.77
CA ARG A 365 23.40 -13.42 17.61
C ARG A 365 22.65 -14.73 17.79
N ALA A 366 21.33 -14.69 17.97
CA ALA A 366 20.52 -15.90 18.08
C ALA A 366 20.60 -16.77 16.81
N ASN A 367 20.77 -16.13 15.65
CA ASN A 367 20.79 -16.77 14.33
C ASN A 367 22.19 -16.99 13.74
N GLY A 368 23.27 -16.57 14.42
CA GLY A 368 24.64 -16.59 13.88
C GLY A 368 25.16 -17.97 13.45
N HIS A 369 24.56 -19.04 13.94
CA HIS A 369 24.86 -20.42 13.56
C HIS A 369 24.29 -20.83 12.19
N LEU A 370 23.33 -20.09 11.63
CA LEU A 370 22.66 -20.42 10.37
C LEU A 370 23.56 -20.12 9.15
N PRO A 371 23.49 -20.92 8.07
CA PRO A 371 24.17 -20.57 6.81
C PRO A 371 23.80 -19.16 6.32
N ALA A 372 24.69 -18.49 5.58
CA ALA A 372 24.54 -17.07 5.21
C ALA A 372 23.16 -16.70 4.64
N ARG A 373 22.59 -17.54 3.77
CA ARG A 373 21.24 -17.32 3.21
C ARG A 373 20.16 -17.38 4.29
N SER A 374 20.14 -18.46 5.08
CA SER A 374 19.18 -18.66 6.16
C SER A 374 19.32 -17.63 7.27
N PHE A 375 20.53 -17.14 7.53
CA PHE A 375 20.79 -16.04 8.45
C PHE A 375 20.09 -14.76 7.99
N VAL A 376 20.28 -14.35 6.73
CA VAL A 376 19.62 -13.16 6.18
C VAL A 376 18.11 -13.32 6.16
N ASP A 377 17.60 -14.47 5.70
CA ASP A 377 16.16 -14.76 5.70
C ASP A 377 15.58 -14.70 7.12
N ALA A 378 16.31 -15.17 8.15
CA ALA A 378 15.87 -15.13 9.54
C ALA A 378 15.84 -13.72 10.13
N LEU A 379 16.76 -12.83 9.76
CA LEU A 379 16.74 -11.43 10.19
C LEU A 379 15.50 -10.70 9.66
N VAL A 380 15.24 -10.85 8.36
CA VAL A 380 14.10 -10.22 7.70
C VAL A 380 12.78 -10.78 8.24
N ALA A 381 12.68 -12.11 8.36
CA ALA A 381 11.49 -12.75 8.91
C ALA A 381 11.24 -12.35 10.37
N GLY A 382 12.29 -12.33 11.20
CA GLY A 382 12.18 -11.94 12.61
C GLY A 382 11.73 -10.49 12.79
N ALA A 383 12.26 -9.57 11.99
CA ALA A 383 11.84 -8.17 11.99
C ALA A 383 10.37 -8.01 11.55
N ALA A 384 9.98 -8.70 10.46
CA ALA A 384 8.60 -8.67 9.97
C ALA A 384 7.60 -9.28 10.96
N GLU A 385 7.95 -10.42 11.58
CA GLU A 385 7.12 -11.08 12.61
C GLU A 385 6.97 -10.21 13.86
N GLY A 386 8.04 -9.57 14.31
CA GLY A 386 8.00 -8.63 15.44
C GLY A 386 7.12 -7.42 15.18
N ALA A 387 7.11 -6.93 13.93
CA ALA A 387 6.35 -5.77 13.53
C ALA A 387 4.89 -6.05 13.13
N ALA A 388 4.54 -7.29 12.79
CA ALA A 388 3.21 -7.66 12.35
C ALA A 388 2.06 -7.24 13.30
N PRO A 389 2.18 -7.38 14.64
CA PRO A 389 1.15 -6.89 15.57
C PRO A 389 0.97 -5.37 15.58
N TYR A 390 1.93 -4.63 15.04
CA TYR A 390 2.02 -3.17 15.09
C TYR A 390 1.92 -2.50 13.71
N GLY A 391 1.38 -3.23 12.72
CA GLY A 391 1.15 -2.71 11.36
C GLY A 391 2.16 -3.16 10.32
N GLY A 392 3.10 -4.05 10.68
CA GLY A 392 4.16 -4.53 9.80
C GLY A 392 5.36 -3.60 9.74
N LEU A 393 6.25 -3.86 8.80
CA LEU A 393 7.43 -3.04 8.55
C LEU A 393 7.01 -1.62 8.12
N ALA A 394 7.65 -0.60 8.68
CA ALA A 394 7.30 0.79 8.38
C ALA A 394 7.90 1.27 7.04
N ASP A 395 9.02 0.66 6.68
CA ASP A 395 9.82 0.93 5.50
C ASP A 395 10.29 -0.36 4.82
N ASP A 396 10.81 -0.21 3.61
CA ASP A 396 11.41 -1.31 2.87
C ASP A 396 12.69 -1.81 3.54
N VAL A 397 13.02 -3.07 3.29
CA VAL A 397 14.15 -3.74 3.91
C VAL A 397 15.04 -4.32 2.83
N ALA A 398 16.25 -3.79 2.70
CA ALA A 398 17.33 -4.41 1.97
C ALA A 398 18.37 -4.94 2.95
N VAL A 399 18.76 -6.21 2.81
CA VAL A 399 19.84 -6.84 3.57
C VAL A 399 20.82 -7.49 2.62
N LEU A 400 22.10 -7.20 2.78
CA LEU A 400 23.19 -7.70 1.93
C LEU A 400 24.28 -8.35 2.79
N HIS A 401 24.42 -9.66 2.69
CA HIS A 401 25.52 -10.42 3.27
C HIS A 401 26.64 -10.63 2.24
N LEU A 402 27.87 -10.28 2.61
CA LEU A 402 29.07 -10.31 1.78
C LEU A 402 30.19 -11.08 2.48
N GLY A 403 30.88 -11.96 1.76
CA GLY A 403 32.06 -12.65 2.30
C GLY A 403 32.65 -13.67 1.34
N TRP A 404 33.83 -14.18 1.66
CA TRP A 404 34.45 -15.26 0.88
C TRP A 404 33.84 -16.61 1.27
N GLY A 405 33.45 -17.40 0.27
CA GLY A 405 32.90 -18.72 0.50
C GLY A 405 33.93 -19.66 1.13
N SER A 406 33.48 -20.50 2.06
CA SER A 406 34.21 -21.71 2.46
C SER A 406 33.58 -22.94 1.80
N GLU A 407 34.36 -23.98 1.50
CA GLU A 407 33.89 -25.25 0.89
C GLU A 407 32.78 -25.95 1.72
N SER A 408 32.51 -25.51 2.96
CA SER A 408 31.53 -26.10 3.87
C SER A 408 30.09 -25.58 3.76
N ASP A 409 29.83 -24.52 2.98
CA ASP A 409 28.50 -23.88 2.88
C ASP A 409 27.51 -24.59 1.91
N GLU A 410 27.85 -25.78 1.41
CA GLU A 410 27.06 -26.54 0.41
C GLU A 410 26.27 -27.73 0.99
N ARG A 411 26.26 -27.93 2.32
CA ARG A 411 25.51 -29.04 2.94
C ARG A 411 24.33 -28.60 3.78
#